data_AF-A0A838R425-F1
#
_entry.id   AF-A0A838R425-F1
#
_cell.length_a   1.000
_cell.length_b   1.000
_cell.length_c   1.000
_cell.angle_alpha   90.00
_cell.angle_beta   90.00
_cell.angle_gamma   90.00
#
_symmetry.space_group_name_H-M   'P 1'
#
loop_
_entity.id
_entity.type
_entity.pdbx_description
1 polymer ?
#
loop_
_entity_poly.entity_id
_entity_poly.type
_entity_poly.pdbx_seq_one_letter_code
_entity_poly.pdbx_strand_id
1 'polypeptide(L)'
;MVIAFDDNLTEGFIRSSMRRDIAEVLQAADESGYDFSEIEVSGSFQLVDKLGNSTESMVAKTSFSRNTVDRINWNNFMSDNLFDIAESAWLHPAMQEK
;
A
#
# COMPACT_ATOMS: atom_id res chain seq x y z
N MET A 1 -29.53 -2.33 20.07
CA MET A 1 -28.07 -2.31 20.32
C MET A 1 -27.42 -2.57 18.98
N VAL A 2 -26.90 -1.54 18.32
CA VAL A 2 -26.18 -1.67 17.05
C VAL A 2 -24.71 -1.58 17.40
N ILE A 3 -23.96 -2.65 17.16
CA ILE A 3 -22.51 -2.61 17.33
C ILE A 3 -21.92 -2.35 15.95
N ALA A 4 -21.47 -1.12 15.74
CA ALA A 4 -20.59 -0.77 14.64
C ALA A 4 -19.18 -1.20 15.04
N PHE A 5 -18.90 -2.49 14.91
CA PHE A 5 -17.51 -2.91 14.84
C PHE A 5 -17.00 -2.51 13.45
N ASP A 6 -16.19 -1.45 13.43
CA ASP A 6 -14.81 -1.69 13.02
C ASP A 6 -14.50 -1.89 11.53
N ASP A 7 -15.34 -1.36 10.63
CA ASP A 7 -14.89 -1.13 9.23
C ASP A 7 -13.58 -0.33 9.25
N ASN A 8 -13.51 0.72 10.08
CA ASN A 8 -12.36 1.62 10.15
C ASN A 8 -11.05 0.98 10.68
N LEU A 9 -11.08 0.04 11.64
CA LEU A 9 -9.85 -0.66 12.06
C LEU A 9 -9.44 -1.71 11.03
N THR A 10 -10.39 -2.38 10.36
CA THR A 10 -10.06 -3.35 9.31
C THR A 10 -9.44 -2.64 8.11
N GLU A 11 -10.05 -1.55 7.63
CA GLU A 11 -9.54 -0.70 6.56
C GLU A 11 -8.19 -0.07 6.91
N GLY A 12 -8.05 0.49 8.12
CA GLY A 12 -6.81 1.06 8.63
C GLY A 12 -5.68 0.01 8.75
N PHE A 13 -6.01 -1.20 9.20
CA PHE A 13 -5.07 -2.32 9.29
C PHE A 13 -4.62 -2.79 7.90
N ILE A 14 -5.55 -2.93 6.95
CA ILE A 14 -5.26 -3.30 5.56
C ILE A 14 -4.33 -2.27 4.93
N ARG A 15 -4.64 -0.98 5.09
CA ARG A 15 -3.80 0.11 4.57
C ARG A 15 -2.41 0.09 5.19
N SER A 16 -2.32 -0.15 6.50
CA SER A 16 -1.03 -0.26 7.20
C SER A 16 -0.22 -1.47 6.73
N SER A 17 -0.84 -2.64 6.57
CA SER A 17 -0.16 -3.83 6.06
C SER A 17 0.33 -3.58 4.65
N MET A 18 -0.56 -3.12 3.76
CA MET A 18 -0.22 -2.84 2.38
C MET A 18 0.97 -1.88 2.24
N ARG A 19 0.99 -0.79 3.02
CA ARG A 19 2.13 0.14 3.03
C ARG A 19 3.43 -0.55 3.44
N ARG A 20 3.36 -1.47 4.40
CA ARG A 20 4.53 -2.24 4.84
C ARG A 20 5.00 -3.20 3.76
N ASP A 21 4.09 -3.97 3.17
CA ASP A 21 4.39 -4.91 2.09
C ASP A 21 5.06 -4.20 0.89
N ILE A 22 4.54 -3.03 0.49
CA ILE A 22 5.16 -2.23 -0.58
C ILE A 22 6.56 -1.76 -0.18
N ALA A 23 6.74 -1.27 1.05
CA ALA A 23 8.04 -0.83 1.54
C ALA A 23 9.07 -1.98 1.54
N GLU A 24 8.67 -3.19 1.95
CA GLU A 24 9.53 -4.38 1.92
C GLU A 24 9.91 -4.77 0.48
N VAL A 25 8.99 -4.69 -0.47
CA VAL A 25 9.28 -4.95 -1.90
C VAL A 25 10.28 -3.93 -2.45
N LEU A 26 10.10 -2.64 -2.15
CA LEU A 26 11.00 -1.59 -2.60
C LEU A 26 12.38 -1.72 -1.97
N GLN A 27 12.45 -2.05 -0.67
CA GLN A 27 13.70 -2.30 0.03
C GLN A 27 14.44 -3.50 -0.58
N ALA A 28 13.73 -4.61 -0.80
CA ALA A 28 14.33 -5.78 -1.44
C ALA A 28 14.81 -5.49 -2.87
N ALA A 29 14.07 -4.68 -3.63
CA ALA A 29 14.47 -4.25 -4.97
C ALA A 29 15.75 -3.38 -4.92
N ASP A 30 15.85 -2.49 -3.93
CA ASP A 30 17.04 -1.67 -3.71
C ASP A 30 18.25 -2.52 -3.31
N GLU A 31 18.10 -3.40 -2.30
CA GLU A 31 19.15 -4.30 -1.81
C GLU A 31 19.60 -5.32 -2.85
N SER A 32 18.71 -5.72 -3.77
CA SER A 32 19.05 -6.66 -4.85
C SER A 32 20.05 -6.09 -5.87
N GLY A 33 20.25 -4.76 -5.89
CA GLY A 33 21.04 -4.08 -6.92
C GLY A 33 20.45 -4.18 -8.32
N TYR A 34 19.16 -4.51 -8.44
CA TYR A 34 18.47 -4.55 -9.72
C TYR A 34 18.40 -3.15 -10.34
N ASP A 35 18.83 -3.04 -11.59
CA ASP A 35 18.74 -1.81 -12.35
C ASP A 35 17.31 -1.65 -12.89
N PHE A 36 16.55 -0.80 -12.25
CA PHE A 36 15.21 -0.40 -12.68
C PHE A 36 15.19 1.11 -12.88
N SER A 37 14.36 1.59 -13.81
CA SER A 37 14.07 3.03 -13.93
C SER A 37 12.89 3.41 -13.04
N GLU A 38 11.86 2.57 -12.99
CA GLU A 38 10.64 2.75 -12.22
C GLU A 38 10.13 1.39 -11.71
N ILE A 39 9.60 1.38 -10.50
CA ILE A 39 8.86 0.25 -9.93
C ILE A 39 7.41 0.69 -9.74
N GLU A 40 6.51 -0.08 -10.34
CA GLU A 40 5.08 0.02 -10.10
C GLU A 40 4.66 -1.10 -9.16
N VAL A 41 4.09 -0.74 -8.00
CA VAL A 41 3.57 -1.69 -7.03
C VAL A 41 2.06 -1.52 -6.94
N SER A 42 1.32 -2.59 -7.14
CA SER A 42 -0.13 -2.62 -7.00
C SER A 42 -0.54 -3.66 -5.96
N GLY A 43 -1.38 -3.26 -5.00
CA GLY A 43 -1.99 -4.17 -4.04
C GLY A 43 -3.43 -4.46 -4.43
N SER A 44 -3.78 -5.75 -4.46
CA SER A 44 -5.16 -6.21 -4.47
C SER A 44 -5.55 -6.70 -3.08
N PHE A 45 -6.83 -6.52 -2.75
CA PHE A 45 -7.39 -7.00 -1.49
C PHE A 45 -8.73 -7.68 -1.72
N GLN A 46 -9.04 -8.69 -0.92
CA GLN A 46 -10.33 -9.35 -0.93
C GLN A 46 -11.34 -8.51 -0.16
N LEU A 47 -12.19 -7.78 -0.88
CA LEU A 47 -13.30 -7.05 -0.29
C LEU A 47 -14.43 -8.05 -0.02
N VAL A 48 -14.78 -8.22 1.25
CA VAL A 48 -15.89 -9.08 1.67
C VAL A 48 -17.12 -8.19 1.85
N ASP A 49 -18.15 -8.41 1.04
CA ASP A 49 -19.43 -7.69 1.18
C ASP A 49 -20.16 -8.12 2.47
N LYS A 50 -21.14 -7.33 2.94
CA LYS A 50 -21.98 -7.62 4.12
C LYS A 50 -22.68 -8.99 4.06
N LEU A 51 -22.81 -9.56 2.87
CA LEU A 51 -23.37 -10.89 2.64
C LEU A 51 -22.32 -12.02 2.63
N GLY A 52 -21.04 -11.73 2.91
CA GLY A 52 -19.96 -12.72 2.98
C GLY A 52 -19.33 -13.09 1.63
N ASN A 53 -19.58 -12.32 0.57
CA ASN A 53 -18.99 -12.57 -0.74
C ASN A 53 -17.62 -11.87 -0.86
N SER A 54 -16.55 -12.64 -1.01
CA SER A 54 -15.20 -12.12 -1.25
C SER A 54 -14.99 -11.84 -2.74
N THR A 55 -14.62 -10.61 -3.08
CA THR A 55 -14.14 -10.26 -4.43
C THR A 55 -12.75 -9.66 -4.31
N GLU A 56 -11.78 -10.22 -5.04
CA GLU A 56 -10.45 -9.64 -5.14
C GLU A 56 -10.50 -8.40 -6.04
N SER A 57 -10.16 -7.24 -5.48
CA SER A 57 -10.16 -5.97 -6.21
C SER A 57 -8.82 -5.26 -6.02
N MET A 58 -8.32 -4.59 -7.06
CA MET A 58 -7.15 -3.73 -6.92
C MET A 58 -7.53 -2.53 -6.05
N VAL A 59 -6.85 -2.40 -4.91
CA VAL A 59 -7.18 -1.39 -3.89
C VAL A 59 -6.20 -0.23 -3.89
N ALA A 60 -4.97 -0.43 -4.35
CA ALA A 60 -4.06 0.68 -4.56
C ALA A 60 -2.96 0.34 -5.57
N LYS A 61 -2.43 1.40 -6.17
CA LYS A 61 -1.42 1.36 -7.20
C LYS A 61 -0.48 2.55 -6.99
N THR A 62 0.81 2.28 -6.86
CA THR A 62 1.83 3.28 -6.57
C THR A 62 3.03 3.10 -7.49
N SER A 63 3.63 4.21 -7.95
CA SER A 63 4.88 4.18 -8.71
C SER A 63 6.00 4.93 -7.99
N PHE A 64 7.21 4.38 -8.09
CA PHE A 64 8.43 4.95 -7.52
C PHE A 64 9.55 4.83 -8.54
N SER A 65 10.17 5.94 -8.91
CA SER A 65 11.39 5.88 -9.71
C SER A 65 12.61 5.55 -8.86
N ARG A 66 13.66 5.00 -9.50
CA ARG A 66 14.89 4.57 -8.84
C ARG A 66 15.51 5.65 -7.97
N ASN A 67 15.50 6.89 -8.43
CA ASN A 67 16.01 8.03 -7.67
C ASN A 67 15.25 8.25 -6.34
N THR A 68 13.95 8.01 -6.30
CA THR A 68 13.18 8.09 -5.06
C THR A 68 13.57 6.97 -4.13
N VAL A 69 13.63 5.73 -4.63
CA VAL A 69 13.96 4.54 -3.83
C VAL A 69 15.36 4.64 -3.21
N ASP A 70 16.36 5.09 -3.99
CA ASP A 70 17.75 5.25 -3.55
C ASP A 70 17.92 6.32 -2.44
N ARG A 71 17.01 7.29 -2.39
CA ARG A 71 17.00 8.34 -1.37
C ARG A 71 16.32 7.90 -0.07
N ILE A 72 15.68 6.73 -0.04
CA ILE A 72 14.99 6.22 1.15
C ILE A 72 16.02 5.72 2.15
N ASN A 73 15.99 6.25 3.37
CA ASN A 73 16.73 5.68 4.48
C ASN A 73 15.92 4.53 5.10
N TRP A 74 16.06 3.32 4.57
CA TRP A 74 15.31 2.13 5.01
C TRP A 74 15.41 1.85 6.51
N ASN A 75 16.51 2.21 7.17
CA ASN A 75 16.69 2.00 8.60
C ASN A 75 15.78 2.89 9.47
N ASN A 76 15.28 4.00 8.93
CA ASN A 76 14.40 4.94 9.62
C ASN A 76 13.13 5.27 8.83
N PHE A 77 12.86 4.55 7.75
CA PHE A 77 11.72 4.81 6.89
C PHE A 77 10.45 4.30 7.56
N MET A 78 9.47 5.21 7.71
CA MET A 78 8.14 4.84 8.17
C MET A 78 7.26 4.57 6.96
N SER A 79 6.71 3.36 6.88
CA SER A 79 5.81 2.93 5.81
C SER A 79 4.57 3.82 5.68
N ASP A 80 4.19 4.58 6.72
CA ASP A 80 3.11 5.57 6.62
C ASP A 80 3.37 6.68 5.58
N ASN A 81 4.65 7.05 5.39
CA ASN A 81 5.06 8.06 4.40
C ASN A 81 5.12 7.52 2.97
N LEU A 82 4.83 6.24 2.75
CA LEU A 82 4.99 5.58 1.45
C LEU A 82 4.16 6.24 0.35
N PHE A 83 2.94 6.67 0.64
CA PHE A 83 2.11 7.37 -0.32
C PHE A 83 2.54 8.83 -0.56
N ASP A 84 3.31 9.43 0.35
CA ASP A 84 3.79 10.82 0.24
C ASP A 84 5.01 10.92 -0.69
N ILE A 85 5.85 9.88 -0.68
CA ILE A 85 7.03 9.79 -1.56
C ILE A 85 6.72 9.13 -2.90
N ALA A 86 5.51 8.59 -3.09
CA ALA A 86 5.10 7.99 -4.36
C ALA A 86 4.95 9.07 -5.44
N GLU A 87 5.51 8.84 -6.63
CA GLU A 87 5.34 9.77 -7.75
C GLU A 87 3.92 9.75 -8.31
N SER A 88 3.28 8.58 -8.23
CA SER A 88 1.85 8.44 -8.46
C SER A 88 1.28 7.47 -7.45
N ALA A 89 0.17 7.86 -6.83
CA ALA A 89 -0.60 7.01 -5.94
C ALA A 89 -2.06 7.07 -6.35
N TRP A 90 -2.61 5.91 -6.72
CA TRP A 90 -4.03 5.70 -6.89
C TRP A 90 -4.52 4.77 -5.79
N LEU A 91 -5.53 5.21 -5.04
CA LEU A 91 -6.24 4.37 -4.09
C LEU A 91 -7.68 4.19 -4.61
N HIS A 92 -8.19 2.97 -4.46
CA HIS A 92 -9.59 2.67 -4.74
C HIS A 92 -10.47 3.52 -3.81
N PRO A 93 -11.62 4.05 -4.28
CA PRO A 93 -12.49 4.92 -3.49
C PRO A 93 -13.01 4.26 -2.20
N ALA A 94 -13.08 2.93 -2.16
CA ALA A 94 -13.40 2.18 -0.94
C ALA A 94 -12.27 2.20 0.12
N MET A 95 -11.09 2.72 -0.20
CA MET A 95 -9.96 2.89 0.71
C MET A 95 -9.68 4.39 0.98
N GLN A 96 -10.49 5.29 0.41
CA GLN A 96 -10.41 6.72 0.69
C GLN A 96 -11.26 7.00 1.94
N GLU A 97 -10.61 7.31 3.05
CA GLU A 97 -11.29 7.75 4.29
C GLU A 97 -12.27 8.88 3.95
N LYS A 98 -13.53 8.76 4.40
CA LYS A 98 -14.55 9.81 4.31
C LYS A 98 -14.49 10.77 5.50
#